data_AF-A0A252EIZ8-F1
#
_entry.id   AF-A0A252EIZ8-F1
#
_cell.length_a   1.000
_cell.length_b   1.000
_cell.length_c   1.000
_cell.angle_alpha   90.00
_cell.angle_beta   90.00
_cell.angle_gamma   90.00
#
_symmetry.space_group_name_H-M   'P 1'
#
loop_
_entity.id
_entity.type
_entity.pdbx_description
1 polymer ?
#
loop_
_entity_poly.entity_id
_entity_poly.type
_entity_poly.pdbx_seq_one_letter_code
_entity_poly.pdbx_strand_id
1 'polypeptide(L)'
;MSMGAALVGGFSRLAGALASKIEAEPSSLSPGWLDRAREKSSRHDAARAENDMDRTAQLGSEAVEAMQALRQGPGSSIMAAIAEAAANNPGGMSVVLSEMKPGGKYESLHGQFVSEKENNQAFASHLESAAEKLGAYGKGREAAQKIAETMGTTARVEQRFAQIDAQIGKEAEGLPGTKPGTSMIEELSEKTKELVKKAAETLASIFRAAPKSGPTMSPG
;
A
#
# COMPACT_ATOMS: atom_id res chain seq x y z
N MET A 1 43.97 26.28 -74.04
CA MET A 1 44.20 25.28 -72.97
C MET A 1 43.46 25.74 -71.71
N SER A 2 42.96 24.77 -70.94
CA SER A 2 42.19 24.88 -69.69
C SER A 2 40.65 24.84 -69.85
N MET A 3 40.10 23.69 -69.50
CA MET A 3 38.66 23.40 -69.35
C MET A 3 38.17 23.98 -68.01
N GLY A 4 37.15 24.84 -68.07
CA GLY A 4 36.31 25.20 -66.93
C GLY A 4 34.98 24.47 -67.03
N ALA A 5 34.78 23.47 -66.17
CA ALA A 5 33.49 22.85 -65.93
C ALA A 5 32.58 23.81 -65.15
N ALA A 6 31.29 23.86 -65.47
CA ALA A 6 30.25 23.39 -64.56
C ALA A 6 28.86 23.63 -65.14
N LEU A 7 28.03 22.62 -64.96
CA LEU A 7 26.66 22.52 -65.42
C LEU A 7 25.74 23.52 -64.71
N VAL A 8 24.80 24.02 -65.51
CA VAL A 8 23.54 24.60 -65.12
C VAL A 8 22.73 23.62 -64.26
N GLY A 9 22.04 24.13 -63.23
CA GLY A 9 20.74 23.57 -62.85
C GLY A 9 20.47 23.38 -61.36
N GLY A 10 20.04 24.45 -60.69
CA GLY A 10 18.84 24.38 -59.85
C GLY A 10 19.03 24.45 -58.33
N PHE A 11 19.11 25.66 -57.76
CA PHE A 11 18.75 25.93 -56.35
C PHE A 11 18.37 27.41 -56.09
N SER A 12 17.53 28.05 -56.93
CA SER A 12 17.15 29.46 -56.74
C SER A 12 15.66 29.69 -56.46
N ARG A 13 15.09 28.96 -55.48
CA ARG A 13 13.73 29.24 -54.96
C ARG A 13 13.57 29.06 -53.45
N LEU A 14 14.50 29.53 -52.62
CA LEU A 14 14.26 29.70 -51.17
C LEU A 14 15.04 30.89 -50.59
N ALA A 15 14.94 32.08 -51.20
CA ALA A 15 15.46 33.31 -50.60
C ALA A 15 14.47 34.50 -50.64
N GLY A 16 13.24 34.28 -51.12
CA GLY A 16 12.20 35.32 -51.22
C GLY A 16 11.04 35.20 -50.24
N ALA A 17 11.08 34.29 -49.27
CA ALA A 17 9.96 34.00 -48.36
C ALA A 17 10.25 34.29 -46.88
N LEU A 18 11.32 35.07 -46.59
CA LEU A 18 11.67 35.45 -45.20
C LEU A 18 11.54 36.96 -44.92
N ALA A 19 11.13 37.79 -45.88
CA ALA A 19 11.06 39.24 -45.71
C ALA A 19 9.65 39.84 -45.54
N SER A 20 8.58 39.03 -45.62
CA SER A 20 7.18 39.52 -45.53
C SER A 20 6.37 38.88 -44.41
N LYS A 21 7.03 38.31 -43.38
CA LYS A 21 6.34 37.79 -42.19
C LYS A 21 6.90 38.32 -40.87
N ILE A 22 7.38 39.56 -40.88
CA ILE A 22 7.70 40.33 -39.66
C ILE A 22 6.65 41.43 -39.51
N GLU A 23 5.38 41.05 -39.54
CA GLU A 23 4.28 41.84 -38.98
C GLU A 23 3.12 40.88 -38.65
N ALA A 24 3.43 39.88 -37.85
CA ALA A 24 2.43 39.26 -37.01
C ALA A 24 2.85 39.65 -35.60
N GLU A 25 2.06 40.52 -34.97
CA GLU A 25 2.11 40.74 -33.52
C GLU A 25 2.31 39.39 -32.82
N PRO A 26 3.10 39.32 -31.73
CA PRO A 26 3.17 38.11 -30.94
C PRO A 26 1.74 37.81 -30.48
N SER A 27 1.09 36.83 -31.12
CA SER A 27 -0.23 36.37 -30.75
C SER A 27 -0.15 36.04 -29.29
N SER A 28 -0.73 36.93 -28.47
CA SER A 28 -0.67 36.86 -27.03
C SER A 28 -1.06 35.44 -26.64
N LEU A 29 -0.22 34.82 -25.81
CA LEU A 29 -0.51 33.57 -25.15
C LEU A 29 -1.80 33.79 -24.34
N SER A 30 -2.96 33.56 -24.97
CA SER A 30 -4.25 33.85 -24.36
C SER A 30 -4.33 33.12 -23.02
N PRO A 31 -4.80 33.75 -21.94
CA PRO A 31 -4.86 33.13 -20.61
C PRO A 31 -5.48 31.70 -20.64
N GLY A 32 -6.44 31.45 -21.54
CA GLY A 32 -7.13 30.18 -21.67
C GLY A 32 -6.34 28.97 -22.17
N TRP A 33 -5.20 29.09 -22.87
CA TRP A 33 -4.43 27.88 -23.24
C TRP A 33 -3.56 27.37 -22.08
N LEU A 34 -3.00 28.28 -21.27
CA LEU A 34 -2.28 27.94 -20.04
C LEU A 34 -3.23 27.29 -19.03
N ASP A 35 -4.43 27.84 -18.88
CA ASP A 35 -5.44 27.29 -17.98
C ASP A 35 -5.92 25.91 -18.44
N ARG A 36 -6.14 25.70 -19.75
CA ARG A 36 -6.42 24.36 -20.30
C ARG A 36 -5.27 23.38 -20.13
N ALA A 37 -4.03 23.83 -20.27
CA ALA A 37 -2.85 22.99 -20.06
C ALA A 37 -2.74 22.55 -18.59
N ARG A 38 -2.96 23.47 -17.64
CA ARG A 38 -3.01 23.19 -16.20
C ARG A 38 -4.15 22.25 -15.83
N GLU A 39 -5.34 22.46 -16.41
CA GLU A 39 -6.48 21.57 -16.17
C GLU A 39 -6.25 20.17 -16.74
N LYS A 40 -5.64 20.07 -17.93
CA LYS A 40 -5.30 18.78 -18.52
C LYS A 40 -4.22 18.06 -17.70
N SER A 41 -3.20 18.77 -17.22
CA SER A 41 -2.18 18.18 -16.36
C SER A 41 -2.77 17.72 -15.02
N SER A 42 -3.62 18.54 -14.38
CA SER A 42 -4.24 18.16 -13.11
C SER A 42 -5.16 16.94 -13.24
N ARG A 43 -5.88 16.81 -14.36
CA ARG A 43 -6.69 15.61 -14.66
C ARG A 43 -5.82 14.37 -14.87
N HIS A 44 -4.70 14.52 -15.56
CA HIS A 44 -3.76 13.42 -15.78
C HIS A 44 -3.12 12.96 -14.46
N ASP A 45 -2.69 13.90 -13.62
CA ASP A 45 -2.09 13.61 -12.32
C ASP A 45 -3.10 12.96 -11.37
N ALA A 46 -4.35 13.42 -11.37
CA ALA A 46 -5.43 12.80 -10.61
C ALA A 46 -5.73 11.36 -11.08
N ALA A 47 -5.75 11.11 -12.40
CA ALA A 47 -5.97 9.76 -12.94
C ALA A 47 -4.81 8.81 -12.58
N ARG A 48 -3.57 9.31 -12.60
CA ARG A 48 -2.40 8.54 -12.17
C ARG A 48 -2.47 8.22 -10.68
N ALA A 49 -2.79 9.21 -9.85
CA ALA A 49 -2.98 9.02 -8.42
C ALA A 49 -4.07 7.99 -8.10
N GLU A 50 -5.18 8.00 -8.84
CA GLU A 50 -6.26 7.02 -8.69
C GLU A 50 -5.80 5.60 -9.04
N ASN A 51 -5.08 5.42 -10.15
CA ASN A 51 -4.50 4.12 -10.53
C ASN A 51 -3.48 3.62 -9.49
N ASP A 52 -2.66 4.51 -8.94
CA ASP A 52 -1.70 4.16 -7.88
C ASP A 52 -2.43 3.74 -6.59
N MET A 53 -3.57 4.37 -6.27
CA MET A 53 -4.43 3.96 -5.15
C MET A 53 -5.07 2.59 -5.38
N ASP A 54 -5.58 2.32 -6.59
CA ASP A 54 -6.14 0.99 -6.93
C ASP A 54 -5.09 -0.11 -6.83
N ARG A 55 -3.89 0.14 -7.35
CA ARG A 55 -2.77 -0.79 -7.22
C ARG A 55 -2.40 -1.02 -5.76
N THR A 56 -2.40 0.02 -4.94
CA THR A 56 -2.15 -0.09 -3.50
C THR A 56 -3.24 -0.91 -2.81
N ALA A 57 -4.51 -0.71 -3.17
CA ALA A 57 -5.60 -1.50 -2.61
C ALA A 57 -5.47 -2.98 -2.99
N GLN A 58 -5.10 -3.26 -4.23
CA GLN A 58 -4.82 -4.62 -4.69
C GLN A 58 -3.68 -5.27 -3.87
N LEU A 59 -2.56 -4.56 -3.66
CA LEU A 59 -1.47 -5.05 -2.82
C LEU A 59 -1.93 -5.36 -1.39
N GLY A 60 -2.86 -4.58 -0.85
CA GLY A 60 -3.44 -4.83 0.46
C GLY A 60 -4.27 -6.11 0.51
N SER A 61 -5.12 -6.35 -0.49
CA SER A 61 -5.85 -7.61 -0.63
C SER A 61 -4.90 -8.80 -0.78
N GLU A 62 -3.88 -8.69 -1.63
CA GLU A 62 -2.88 -9.74 -1.83
C GLU A 62 -2.09 -10.02 -0.54
N ALA A 63 -1.79 -9.00 0.26
CA ALA A 63 -1.14 -9.16 1.57
C ALA A 63 -2.04 -9.92 2.55
N VAL A 64 -3.33 -9.57 2.62
CA VAL A 64 -4.33 -10.29 3.45
C VAL A 64 -4.43 -11.74 3.03
N GLU A 65 -4.54 -12.02 1.73
CA GLU A 65 -4.59 -13.38 1.19
C GLU A 65 -3.33 -14.19 1.54
N ALA A 66 -2.15 -13.60 1.38
CA ALA A 66 -0.89 -14.27 1.72
C ALA A 66 -0.77 -14.57 3.22
N MET A 67 -1.20 -13.64 4.07
CA MET A 67 -1.25 -13.85 5.53
C MET A 67 -2.24 -14.97 5.92
N GLN A 68 -3.40 -15.03 5.26
CA GLN A 68 -4.36 -16.12 5.47
C GLN A 68 -3.81 -17.46 4.98
N ALA A 69 -3.14 -17.48 3.83
CA ALA A 69 -2.47 -18.66 3.28
C ALA A 69 -1.33 -19.16 4.17
N LEU A 70 -0.63 -18.26 4.88
CA LEU A 70 0.38 -18.62 5.87
C LEU A 70 -0.25 -19.36 7.07
N ARG A 71 -1.41 -18.90 7.57
CA ARG A 71 -2.09 -19.57 8.70
C ARG A 71 -2.65 -20.94 8.35
N GLN A 72 -3.12 -21.11 7.12
CA GLN A 72 -3.83 -22.32 6.69
C GLN A 72 -2.95 -23.30 5.90
N GLY A 73 -1.75 -22.87 5.51
CA GLY A 73 -0.87 -23.60 4.60
C GLY A 73 0.12 -24.54 5.28
N PRO A 74 1.22 -24.88 4.59
CA PRO A 74 2.35 -25.60 5.17
C PRO A 74 2.88 -24.86 6.41
N GLY A 75 3.17 -25.58 7.49
CA GLY A 75 3.54 -24.96 8.78
C GLY A 75 2.35 -24.42 9.60
N SER A 76 1.11 -24.71 9.21
CA SER A 76 -0.09 -24.33 9.98
C SER A 76 -0.11 -24.89 11.41
N SER A 77 0.58 -26.00 11.70
CA SER A 77 0.69 -26.56 13.05
C SER A 77 1.40 -25.63 14.03
N ILE A 78 2.55 -25.04 13.65
CA ILE A 78 3.23 -24.07 14.52
C ILE A 78 2.44 -22.77 14.64
N MET A 79 1.78 -22.34 13.56
CA MET A 79 0.89 -21.18 13.59
C MET A 79 -0.31 -21.40 14.51
N ALA A 80 -0.88 -22.61 14.51
CA ALA A 80 -1.96 -23.01 15.41
C ALA A 80 -1.48 -23.08 16.87
N ALA A 81 -0.29 -23.61 17.14
CA ALA A 81 0.28 -23.66 18.48
C ALA A 81 0.51 -22.24 19.06
N ILE A 82 0.97 -21.29 18.24
CA ILE A 82 1.10 -19.89 18.63
C ILE A 82 -0.27 -19.26 18.91
N ALA A 83 -1.27 -19.52 18.06
CA ALA A 83 -2.64 -19.06 18.26
C ALA A 83 -3.30 -19.66 19.52
N GLU A 84 -3.04 -20.93 19.82
CA GLU A 84 -3.52 -21.60 21.02
C GLU A 84 -2.86 -21.04 22.28
N ALA A 85 -1.55 -20.79 22.26
CA ALA A 85 -0.86 -20.13 23.34
C ALA A 85 -1.45 -18.73 23.61
N ALA A 86 -1.81 -18.00 22.55
CA ALA A 86 -2.45 -16.70 22.64
C ALA A 86 -3.86 -16.79 23.24
N ALA A 87 -4.67 -17.77 22.82
CA ALA A 87 -6.01 -17.99 23.35
C ALA A 87 -6.01 -18.31 24.86
N ASN A 88 -4.95 -18.97 25.34
CA ASN A 88 -4.78 -19.34 26.74
C ASN A 88 -4.01 -18.28 27.57
N ASN A 89 -3.67 -17.12 26.99
CA ASN A 89 -2.97 -16.04 27.68
C ASN A 89 -3.90 -14.81 27.85
N PRO A 90 -4.07 -14.26 29.06
CA PRO A 90 -4.86 -13.03 29.27
C PRO A 90 -4.38 -11.82 28.46
N GLY A 91 -3.09 -11.77 28.11
CA GLY A 91 -2.50 -10.74 27.26
C GLY A 91 -2.56 -11.05 25.76
N GLY A 92 -3.18 -12.17 25.38
CA GLY A 92 -3.42 -12.56 24.00
C GLY A 92 -2.14 -12.73 23.16
N MET A 93 -2.28 -12.53 21.86
CA MET A 93 -1.21 -12.74 20.89
C MET A 93 -0.02 -11.81 21.12
N SER A 94 -0.26 -10.53 21.41
CA SER A 94 0.80 -9.54 21.61
C SER A 94 1.79 -9.98 22.69
N VAL A 95 1.29 -10.48 23.83
CA VAL A 95 2.16 -10.99 24.91
C VAL A 95 2.88 -12.26 24.47
N VAL A 96 2.19 -13.21 23.83
CA VAL A 96 2.83 -14.45 23.36
C VAL A 96 3.99 -14.16 22.41
N LEU A 97 3.75 -13.32 21.39
CA LEU A 97 4.79 -12.93 20.44
C LEU A 97 5.93 -12.19 21.15
N SER A 98 5.65 -11.27 22.07
CA SER A 98 6.71 -10.55 22.81
C SER A 98 7.58 -11.46 23.68
N GLU A 99 7.00 -12.55 24.18
CA GLU A 99 7.64 -13.53 25.07
C GLU A 99 8.22 -14.72 24.29
N MET A 100 8.12 -14.73 22.96
CA MET A 100 8.88 -15.60 22.07
C MET A 100 10.35 -15.15 21.92
N LYS A 101 10.73 -13.99 22.47
CA LYS A 101 12.13 -13.56 22.53
C LYS A 101 12.99 -14.49 23.43
N PRO A 102 14.33 -14.45 23.31
CA PRO A 102 15.22 -15.23 24.17
C PRO A 102 14.97 -14.96 25.66
N GLY A 103 14.90 -16.03 26.46
CA GLY A 103 14.59 -15.98 27.90
C GLY A 103 13.13 -15.69 28.25
N GLY A 104 12.24 -15.54 27.26
CA GLY A 104 10.81 -15.33 27.47
C GLY A 104 10.03 -16.62 27.70
N LYS A 105 8.81 -16.51 28.22
CA LYS A 105 7.96 -17.67 28.55
C LYS A 105 7.68 -18.59 27.34
N TYR A 106 7.63 -18.02 26.14
CA TYR A 106 7.30 -18.72 24.90
C TYR A 106 8.50 -18.86 23.96
N GLU A 107 9.74 -18.75 24.47
CA GLU A 107 10.97 -18.94 23.69
C GLU A 107 10.99 -20.28 22.94
N SER A 108 10.42 -21.35 23.51
CA SER A 108 10.32 -22.65 22.84
C SER A 108 9.47 -22.61 21.56
N LEU A 109 8.39 -21.81 21.54
CA LEU A 109 7.57 -21.60 20.33
C LEU A 109 8.37 -20.88 19.26
N HIS A 110 9.25 -19.95 19.64
CA HIS A 110 10.15 -19.32 18.70
C HIS A 110 11.14 -20.33 18.10
N GLY A 111 11.73 -21.19 18.94
CA GLY A 111 12.60 -22.28 18.46
C GLY A 111 11.89 -23.20 17.45
N GLN A 112 10.64 -23.56 17.72
CA GLN A 112 9.82 -24.34 16.79
C GLN A 112 9.50 -23.58 15.50
N PHE A 113 9.16 -22.29 15.59
CA PHE A 113 8.92 -21.44 14.42
C PHE A 113 10.14 -21.32 13.52
N VAL A 114 11.32 -21.08 14.11
CA VAL A 114 12.60 -21.03 13.37
C VAL A 114 12.89 -22.39 12.73
N SER A 115 12.71 -23.48 13.48
CA SER A 115 12.91 -24.83 12.97
C SER A 115 11.96 -25.16 11.81
N GLU A 116 10.69 -24.77 11.89
CA GLU A 116 9.74 -24.94 10.79
C GLU A 116 10.17 -24.10 9.58
N LYS A 117 10.61 -22.86 9.79
CA LYS A 117 11.12 -21.99 8.71
C LYS A 117 12.34 -22.59 8.01
N GLU A 118 13.23 -23.26 8.74
CA GLU A 118 14.46 -23.85 8.18
C GLU A 118 14.19 -25.18 7.46
N ASN A 119 13.25 -25.98 7.97
CA ASN A 119 13.01 -27.34 7.49
C ASN A 119 11.83 -27.46 6.50
N ASN A 120 10.95 -26.46 6.44
CA ASN A 120 9.79 -26.43 5.56
C ASN A 120 9.88 -25.27 4.56
N GLN A 121 10.44 -25.55 3.38
CA GLN A 121 10.62 -24.55 2.32
C GLN A 121 9.30 -23.88 1.88
N ALA A 122 8.19 -24.63 1.89
CA ALA A 122 6.89 -24.08 1.51
C ALA A 122 6.37 -23.09 2.55
N PHE A 123 6.53 -23.39 3.84
CA PHE A 123 6.24 -22.45 4.93
C PHE A 123 7.12 -21.20 4.85
N ALA A 124 8.43 -21.36 4.65
CA ALA A 124 9.36 -20.25 4.50
C ALA A 124 8.96 -19.31 3.35
N SER A 125 8.61 -19.88 2.20
CA SER A 125 8.16 -19.12 1.03
C SER A 125 6.82 -18.41 1.28
N HIS A 126 5.87 -19.03 1.99
CA HIS A 126 4.62 -18.37 2.36
C HIS A 126 4.85 -17.21 3.34
N LEU A 127 5.76 -17.39 4.30
CA LEU A 127 6.12 -16.35 5.27
C LEU A 127 6.78 -15.14 4.58
N GLU A 128 7.75 -15.40 3.70
CA GLU A 128 8.41 -14.36 2.90
C GLU A 128 7.42 -13.64 1.99
N SER A 129 6.57 -14.38 1.28
CA SER A 129 5.53 -13.82 0.40
C SER A 129 4.53 -12.93 1.14
N ALA A 130 4.14 -13.31 2.36
CA ALA A 130 3.29 -12.48 3.21
C ALA A 130 4.01 -11.19 3.65
N ALA A 131 5.29 -11.29 4.06
CA ALA A 131 6.10 -10.14 4.46
C ALA A 131 6.34 -9.16 3.30
N GLU A 132 6.70 -9.68 2.12
CA GLU A 132 6.93 -8.89 0.91
C GLU A 132 5.68 -8.10 0.49
N LYS A 133 4.52 -8.78 0.45
CA LYS A 133 3.26 -8.13 0.06
C LYS A 133 2.79 -7.11 1.10
N LEU A 134 2.94 -7.43 2.39
CA LEU A 134 2.65 -6.49 3.47
C LEU A 134 3.56 -5.24 3.37
N GLY A 135 4.85 -5.42 3.11
CA GLY A 135 5.78 -4.33 2.88
C GLY A 135 5.48 -3.52 1.62
N ALA A 136 5.05 -4.17 0.53
CA ALA A 136 4.64 -3.50 -0.69
C ALA A 136 3.37 -2.65 -0.48
N TYR A 137 2.39 -3.20 0.24
CA TYR A 137 1.21 -2.46 0.67
C TYR A 137 1.60 -1.23 1.50
N GLY A 138 2.43 -1.40 2.53
CA GLY A 138 2.84 -0.29 3.39
C GLY A 138 3.48 0.87 2.62
N LYS A 139 4.39 0.56 1.70
CA LYS A 139 5.00 1.57 0.81
C LYS A 139 3.97 2.28 -0.07
N GLY A 140 3.03 1.53 -0.66
CA GLY A 140 1.95 2.11 -1.46
C GLY A 140 1.02 2.99 -0.61
N ARG A 141 0.68 2.54 0.60
CA ARG A 141 -0.22 3.24 1.53
C ARG A 141 0.36 4.57 2.00
N GLU A 142 1.68 4.62 2.26
CA GLU A 142 2.40 5.87 2.56
C GLU A 142 2.42 6.83 1.37
N ALA A 143 2.70 6.31 0.17
CA ALA A 143 2.69 7.13 -1.04
C ALA A 143 1.29 7.72 -1.28
N ALA A 144 0.24 6.91 -1.14
CA ALA A 144 -1.15 7.36 -1.24
C ALA A 144 -1.47 8.44 -0.19
N GLN A 145 -1.01 8.28 1.06
CA GLN A 145 -1.21 9.29 2.10
C GLN A 145 -0.52 10.61 1.76
N LYS A 146 0.71 10.57 1.26
CA LYS A 146 1.47 11.77 0.88
C LYS A 146 0.82 12.52 -0.28
N ILE A 147 0.28 11.80 -1.26
CA ILE A 147 -0.51 12.39 -2.35
C ILE A 147 -1.78 13.03 -1.77
N ALA A 148 -2.46 12.35 -0.85
CA ALA A 148 -3.67 12.87 -0.21
C ALA A 148 -3.42 14.18 0.55
N GLU A 149 -2.32 14.25 1.30
CA GLU A 149 -1.88 15.47 2.01
C GLU A 149 -1.63 16.63 1.02
N THR A 150 -0.99 16.35 -0.11
CA THR A 150 -0.70 17.35 -1.15
C THR A 150 -1.97 17.86 -1.83
N MET A 151 -2.95 16.98 -2.02
CA MET A 151 -4.21 17.29 -2.72
C MET A 151 -5.34 17.75 -1.78
N GLY A 152 -5.13 17.73 -0.46
CA GLY A 152 -6.18 18.02 0.52
C GLY A 152 -7.29 16.96 0.57
N THR A 153 -6.99 15.71 0.21
CA THR A 153 -7.97 14.60 0.10
C THR A 153 -7.77 13.51 1.15
N THR A 154 -7.04 13.79 2.24
CA THR A 154 -6.70 12.84 3.31
C THR A 154 -7.87 11.99 3.80
N ALA A 155 -9.01 12.61 4.14
CA ALA A 155 -10.17 11.89 4.64
C ALA A 155 -10.73 10.86 3.63
N ARG A 156 -10.73 11.19 2.33
CA ARG A 156 -11.17 10.28 1.27
C ARG A 156 -10.23 9.08 1.14
N VAL A 157 -8.92 9.32 1.20
CA VAL A 157 -7.92 8.24 1.12
C VAL A 157 -7.96 7.35 2.35
N GLU A 158 -8.08 7.92 3.55
CA GLU A 158 -8.27 7.13 4.78
C GLU A 158 -9.53 6.27 4.71
N GLN A 159 -10.66 6.83 4.24
CA GLN A 159 -11.89 6.06 4.08
C GLN A 159 -11.74 4.92 3.06
N ARG A 160 -11.04 5.14 1.94
CA ARG A 160 -10.79 4.11 0.92
C ARG A 160 -10.05 2.91 1.50
N PHE A 161 -9.01 3.17 2.29
CA PHE A 161 -8.14 2.12 2.82
C PHE A 161 -8.61 1.54 4.15
N ALA A 162 -9.55 2.18 4.86
CA ALA A 162 -9.96 1.78 6.21
C ALA A 162 -10.28 0.28 6.37
N GLN A 163 -10.99 -0.32 5.42
CA GLN A 163 -11.30 -1.76 5.50
C GLN A 163 -10.07 -2.64 5.33
N ILE A 164 -9.21 -2.32 4.35
CA ILE A 164 -7.98 -3.06 4.07
C ILE A 164 -7.00 -2.88 5.22
N ASP A 165 -6.82 -1.64 5.70
CA ASP A 165 -6.01 -1.28 6.86
C ASP A 165 -6.41 -2.10 8.09
N ALA A 166 -7.71 -2.18 8.39
CA ALA A 166 -8.20 -2.97 9.52
C ALA A 166 -8.01 -4.48 9.35
N GLN A 167 -8.21 -5.02 8.14
CA GLN A 167 -7.96 -6.43 7.85
C GLN A 167 -6.47 -6.77 8.00
N ILE A 168 -5.59 -5.90 7.50
CA ILE A 168 -4.15 -6.04 7.68
C ILE A 168 -3.78 -6.00 9.15
N GLY A 169 -4.32 -5.06 9.94
CA GLY A 169 -4.10 -5.02 11.38
C GLY A 169 -4.46 -6.35 12.05
N LYS A 170 -5.66 -6.86 11.79
CA LYS A 170 -6.14 -8.13 12.34
C LYS A 170 -5.27 -9.33 11.93
N GLU A 171 -4.90 -9.41 10.66
CA GLU A 171 -4.13 -10.55 10.16
C GLU A 171 -2.65 -10.47 10.59
N ALA A 172 -2.00 -9.32 10.45
CA ALA A 172 -0.58 -9.14 10.70
C ALA A 172 -0.21 -9.10 12.19
N GLU A 173 -1.09 -8.60 13.07
CA GLU A 173 -0.89 -8.66 14.53
C GLU A 173 -0.90 -10.10 15.05
N GLY A 174 -1.63 -10.98 14.35
CA GLY A 174 -1.76 -12.39 14.66
C GLY A 174 -0.61 -13.28 14.17
N LEU A 175 0.41 -12.71 13.51
CA LEU A 175 1.45 -13.44 12.81
C LEU A 175 2.84 -13.07 13.33
N PRO A 176 3.74 -14.04 13.59
CA PRO A 176 5.12 -13.75 13.95
C PRO A 176 5.84 -13.00 12.83
N GLY A 177 6.59 -11.97 13.21
CA GLY A 177 7.50 -11.24 12.31
C GLY A 177 8.83 -11.96 12.13
N THR A 178 9.69 -11.37 11.30
CA THR A 178 11.05 -11.86 11.01
C THR A 178 11.99 -11.77 12.20
N LYS A 179 11.70 -10.90 13.18
CA LYS A 179 12.50 -10.76 14.41
C LYS A 179 11.83 -11.49 15.57
N PRO A 180 12.63 -12.14 16.46
CA PRO A 180 12.10 -12.71 17.70
C PRO A 180 11.38 -11.62 18.50
N GLY A 181 10.23 -11.96 19.08
CA GLY A 181 9.49 -11.00 19.91
C GLY A 181 8.49 -10.12 19.15
N THR A 182 8.43 -10.19 17.82
CA THR A 182 7.68 -9.21 17.00
C THR A 182 6.58 -9.87 16.18
N SER A 183 5.57 -9.09 15.82
CA SER A 183 4.54 -9.45 14.83
C SER A 183 4.87 -8.89 13.45
N MET A 184 4.28 -9.44 12.39
CA MET A 184 4.47 -8.93 11.02
C MET A 184 4.09 -7.45 10.87
N ILE A 185 3.11 -6.95 11.65
CA ILE A 185 2.75 -5.54 11.63
C ILE A 185 3.91 -4.62 12.04
N GLU A 186 4.86 -5.10 12.85
CA GLU A 186 6.05 -4.35 13.27
C GLU A 186 7.09 -4.15 12.15
N GLU A 187 6.89 -4.81 11.01
CA GLU A 187 7.72 -4.63 9.81
C GLU A 187 7.25 -3.45 8.95
N LEU A 188 6.05 -2.94 9.21
CA LEU A 188 5.55 -1.70 8.61
C LEU A 188 6.23 -0.48 9.25
N SER A 189 6.26 0.63 8.52
CA SER A 189 6.67 1.91 9.12
C SER A 189 5.71 2.35 10.22
N GLU A 190 6.19 3.18 11.14
CA GLU A 190 5.36 3.76 12.21
C GLU A 190 4.12 4.46 11.66
N LYS A 191 4.26 5.24 10.57
CA LYS A 191 3.13 5.94 9.95
C LYS A 191 2.07 4.97 9.45
N THR A 192 2.47 3.87 8.80
CA THR A 192 1.52 2.87 8.30
C THR A 192 0.88 2.10 9.46
N LYS A 193 1.65 1.74 10.48
CA LYS A 193 1.13 1.10 11.70
C LYS A 193 0.06 1.95 12.37
N GLU A 194 0.28 3.26 12.51
CA GLU A 194 -0.69 4.19 13.08
C GLU A 194 -1.99 4.24 12.26
N LEU A 195 -1.89 4.29 10.92
CA LEU A 195 -3.05 4.28 10.02
C LEU A 195 -3.85 2.99 10.15
N VAL A 196 -3.16 1.85 10.17
CA VAL A 196 -3.76 0.52 10.38
C VAL A 196 -4.48 0.43 11.73
N LYS A 197 -3.82 0.87 12.81
CA LYS A 197 -4.38 0.87 14.16
C LYS A 197 -5.62 1.77 14.24
N LYS A 198 -5.54 2.99 13.71
CA LYS A 198 -6.66 3.94 13.67
C LYS A 198 -7.87 3.35 12.92
N ALA A 199 -7.63 2.68 11.80
CA ALA A 199 -8.69 2.03 11.03
C ALA A 199 -9.35 0.88 11.81
N ALA A 200 -8.55 0.03 12.46
CA ALA A 200 -9.05 -1.06 13.30
C ALA A 200 -9.89 -0.55 14.48
N GLU A 201 -9.43 0.48 15.19
CA GLU A 201 -10.17 1.13 16.29
C GLU A 201 -11.47 1.75 15.80
N THR A 202 -11.43 2.43 14.65
CA THR A 202 -12.62 3.06 14.04
C THR A 202 -13.68 2.00 13.72
N LEU A 203 -13.32 0.92 13.04
CA LEU A 203 -14.28 -0.14 12.71
C LEU A 203 -14.79 -0.85 13.97
N ALA A 204 -13.92 -1.16 14.94
CA ALA A 204 -14.33 -1.77 16.20
C ALA A 204 -15.36 -0.90 16.96
N SER A 205 -15.20 0.42 16.93
CA SER A 205 -16.14 1.36 17.56
C SER A 205 -17.52 1.32 16.90
N ILE A 206 -17.58 1.19 15.56
CA ILE A 206 -18.84 1.11 14.80
C ILE A 206 -19.60 -0.18 15.16
N PHE A 207 -18.90 -1.32 15.23
CA PHE A 207 -19.53 -2.59 15.61
C PHE A 207 -19.97 -2.63 17.08
N ARG A 208 -19.24 -1.96 17.99
CA ARG A 208 -19.63 -1.83 19.40
C ARG A 208 -20.82 -0.89 19.61
N ALA A 209 -21.00 0.12 18.75
CA ALA A 209 -22.09 1.08 18.82
C ALA A 209 -23.43 0.55 18.29
N ALA A 210 -23.47 -0.63 17.63
CA ALA A 210 -24.72 -1.27 17.25
C ALA A 210 -25.51 -1.70 18.52
N PRO A 211 -26.70 -1.14 18.78
CA PRO A 211 -27.46 -1.48 19.98
C PRO A 211 -27.89 -2.94 19.91
N LYS A 212 -27.59 -3.70 20.98
CA LYS A 212 -28.29 -4.95 21.26
C LYS A 212 -29.77 -4.61 21.38
N SER A 213 -30.60 -5.13 20.50
CA SER A 213 -32.06 -5.01 20.55
C SER A 213 -32.53 -5.23 21.99
N GLY A 214 -33.03 -4.17 22.63
CA GLY A 214 -33.56 -4.21 23.99
C GLY A 214 -34.82 -5.06 24.07
N PRO A 215 -35.16 -5.58 25.26
CA PRO A 215 -36.28 -6.51 25.44
C PRO A 215 -37.60 -5.85 25.02
N THR A 216 -38.39 -6.58 24.22
CA THR A 216 -39.74 -6.20 23.83
C THR A 216 -40.60 -6.09 25.09
N MET A 217 -41.13 -4.91 25.36
CA MET A 217 -42.16 -4.72 26.38
C MET A 217 -43.39 -5.55 26.03
N SER A 218 -43.82 -6.42 26.94
CA SER A 218 -45.14 -7.04 26.90
C SER A 218 -46.10 -6.17 27.72
N PRO A 219 -47.18 -5.61 27.14
CA PRO A 219 -48.18 -4.92 27.94
C PRO A 219 -49.12 -5.95 28.58
N GLY A 220 -49.35 -5.80 29.88
CA GLY A 220 -50.44 -6.46 30.60
C GLY A 220 -51.80 -5.83 30.34
#